data_AF-A0A8I0WBL9-F1
#
_entry.id   AF-A0A8I0WBL9-F1
#
_cell.length_a   1.000
_cell.length_b   1.000
_cell.length_c   1.000
_cell.angle_alpha   90.00
_cell.angle_beta   90.00
_cell.angle_gamma   90.00
#
_symmetry.space_group_name_H-M   'P 1'
#
loop_
_entity.id
_entity.type
_entity.pdbx_description
1 polymer ?
#
loop_
_entity_poly.entity_id
_entity_poly.type
_entity_poly.pdbx_seq_one_letter_code
_entity_poly.pdbx_strand_id
1 'polypeptide(L)'
;MISIKDYNDLNTELRDTYDIEKREVFFWGAFMLESLELLSKLKLTSVELRTLLFLCSKIGTDDNIIYIKQTTISKELNLDKSNLSKAIKNLKQLGLIVKVTNGYMINPNLIYKGKKEMKKIREMHQFFEEKMDYDPDKTLEFGFYQKIR
;
A
#
# COMPACT_ATOMS: atom_id res chain seq x y z
N MET A 1 -20.89 -10.42 6.63
CA MET A 1 -20.14 -9.15 6.48
C MET A 1 -19.10 -9.16 7.59
N ILE A 2 -17.82 -9.19 7.24
CA ILE A 2 -16.69 -9.42 8.18
C ILE A 2 -16.23 -8.06 8.72
N SER A 3 -16.19 -7.91 10.04
CA SER A 3 -15.69 -6.71 10.75
C SER A 3 -14.19 -6.52 10.52
N ILE A 4 -13.66 -5.30 10.73
CA ILE A 4 -12.19 -5.04 10.70
C ILE A 4 -11.47 -6.00 11.67
N LYS A 5 -12.10 -6.30 12.81
CA LYS A 5 -11.63 -7.30 13.78
C LYS A 5 -11.56 -8.70 13.17
N ASP A 6 -12.60 -9.11 12.47
CA ASP A 6 -12.70 -10.44 11.85
C ASP A 6 -11.70 -10.60 10.69
N TYR A 7 -11.31 -9.52 10.01
CA TYR A 7 -10.21 -9.52 9.02
C TYR A 7 -8.84 -9.76 9.68
N ASN A 8 -8.60 -9.13 10.84
CA ASN A 8 -7.35 -9.28 11.58
C ASN A 8 -7.19 -10.69 12.16
N ASP A 9 -8.29 -11.30 12.61
CA ASP A 9 -8.30 -12.68 13.12
C ASP A 9 -8.05 -13.70 11.99
N LEU A 10 -8.66 -13.52 10.81
CA LEU A 10 -8.47 -14.39 9.65
C LEU A 10 -7.03 -14.37 9.10
N ASN A 11 -6.38 -13.21 9.13
CA ASN A 11 -4.97 -13.07 8.73
C ASN A 11 -4.01 -13.80 9.67
N THR A 12 -4.42 -14.06 10.91
CA THR A 12 -3.60 -14.81 11.87
C THR A 12 -3.63 -16.31 11.59
N GLU A 13 -4.76 -16.88 11.17
CA GLU A 13 -4.88 -18.30 10.81
C GLU A 13 -4.23 -18.64 9.46
N LEU A 14 -4.37 -17.77 8.46
CA LEU A 14 -3.69 -17.94 7.17
C LEU A 14 -2.16 -17.96 7.36
N ARG A 15 -1.63 -17.24 8.35
CA ARG A 15 -0.19 -17.17 8.66
C ARG A 15 0.42 -18.52 9.00
N ASP A 16 -0.27 -19.35 9.77
CA ASP A 16 0.30 -20.57 10.34
C ASP A 16 0.25 -21.76 9.35
N THR A 17 -0.51 -21.65 8.27
CA THR A 17 -0.64 -22.70 7.23
C THR A 17 0.34 -22.49 6.06
N TYR A 18 0.74 -21.24 5.78
CA TYR A 18 1.56 -20.88 4.61
C TYR A 18 3.07 -21.07 4.80
N ASP A 19 3.56 -21.25 6.03
CA ASP A 19 5.00 -21.34 6.36
C ASP A 19 5.65 -22.69 6.02
N ILE A 20 4.87 -23.72 5.63
CA ILE A 20 5.38 -25.10 5.54
C ILE A 20 5.64 -25.59 4.10
N GLU A 21 5.02 -25.03 3.05
CA GLU A 21 4.98 -25.75 1.76
C GLU A 21 5.65 -25.17 0.51
N LYS A 22 6.13 -23.91 0.42
CA LYS A 22 6.65 -23.42 -0.88
C LYS A 22 8.05 -22.79 -0.87
N ARG A 23 9.02 -23.63 -1.25
CA ARG A 23 10.28 -23.24 -1.91
C ARG A 23 9.98 -22.61 -3.28
N GLU A 24 10.50 -21.41 -3.49
CA GLU A 24 10.71 -20.70 -4.78
C GLU A 24 9.55 -20.65 -5.80
N VAL A 25 8.33 -20.34 -5.37
CA VAL A 25 7.31 -19.79 -6.29
C VAL A 25 7.38 -18.26 -6.22
N PHE A 26 7.67 -17.61 -7.36
CA PHE A 26 7.62 -16.17 -7.64
C PHE A 26 7.08 -15.27 -6.50
N PHE A 27 7.95 -14.94 -5.53
CA PHE A 27 7.63 -14.12 -4.34
C PHE A 27 6.90 -12.82 -4.71
N TRP A 28 7.30 -12.18 -5.81
CA TRP A 28 6.68 -10.98 -6.34
C TRP A 28 5.24 -11.19 -6.85
N GLY A 29 4.97 -12.31 -7.52
CA GLY A 29 3.64 -12.62 -8.06
C GLY A 29 2.64 -12.90 -6.94
N ALA A 30 3.03 -13.71 -5.95
CA ALA A 30 2.20 -14.01 -4.79
C ALA A 30 1.88 -12.75 -3.97
N PHE A 31 2.91 -11.94 -3.67
CA PHE A 31 2.75 -10.65 -2.99
C PHE A 31 1.80 -9.69 -3.74
N MET A 32 1.89 -9.64 -5.07
CA MET A 32 0.98 -8.82 -5.86
C MET A 32 -0.45 -9.35 -5.87
N LEU A 33 -0.65 -10.67 -5.86
CA LEU A 33 -1.97 -11.28 -5.78
C LEU A 33 -2.64 -10.99 -4.42
N GLU A 34 -1.89 -11.12 -3.32
CA GLU A 34 -2.36 -10.75 -1.97
C GLU A 34 -2.74 -9.27 -1.90
N SER A 35 -1.92 -8.40 -2.49
CA SER A 35 -2.21 -6.96 -2.55
C SER A 35 -3.47 -6.66 -3.37
N LEU A 36 -3.69 -7.36 -4.48
CA LEU A 36 -4.93 -7.24 -5.25
C LEU A 36 -6.14 -7.75 -4.48
N GLU A 37 -6.00 -8.86 -3.75
CA GLU A 37 -7.05 -9.39 -2.89
C GLU A 37 -7.42 -8.39 -1.79
N LEU A 38 -6.43 -7.80 -1.11
CA LEU A 38 -6.64 -6.73 -0.14
C LEU A 38 -7.43 -5.57 -0.78
N LEU A 39 -6.96 -5.05 -1.91
CA LEU A 39 -7.63 -3.94 -2.61
C LEU A 39 -9.08 -4.29 -3.00
N SER A 40 -9.36 -5.54 -3.35
CA SER A 40 -10.71 -6.01 -3.69
C SER A 40 -11.68 -5.98 -2.50
N LYS A 41 -11.15 -6.12 -1.26
CA LYS A 41 -11.94 -6.08 -0.02
C LYS A 41 -12.19 -4.64 0.45
N LEU A 42 -11.45 -3.66 -0.07
CA LEU A 42 -11.62 -2.25 0.27
C LEU A 42 -12.78 -1.62 -0.51
N LYS A 43 -13.56 -0.78 0.17
CA LYS A 43 -14.63 0.03 -0.45
C LYS A 43 -14.06 1.31 -1.08
N LEU A 44 -13.14 1.16 -2.03
CA LEU A 44 -12.60 2.28 -2.79
C LEU A 44 -13.61 2.73 -3.85
N THR A 45 -13.79 4.03 -3.98
CA THR A 45 -14.46 4.64 -5.13
C THR A 45 -13.63 4.44 -6.40
N SER A 46 -14.26 4.57 -7.57
CA SER A 46 -13.56 4.50 -8.85
C SER A 46 -12.45 5.55 -8.97
N VAL A 47 -12.63 6.73 -8.38
CA VAL A 47 -11.63 7.81 -8.36
C VAL A 47 -10.43 7.43 -7.48
N GLU A 48 -10.67 6.86 -6.30
CA GLU A 48 -9.61 6.40 -5.40
C GLU A 48 -8.81 5.26 -6.02
N LEU A 49 -9.48 4.25 -6.58
CA LEU A 49 -8.81 3.14 -7.24
C LEU A 49 -7.98 3.62 -8.45
N ARG A 50 -8.54 4.47 -9.33
CA ARG A 50 -7.80 5.05 -10.46
C ARG A 50 -6.60 5.86 -10.00
N THR A 51 -6.76 6.65 -8.94
CA THR A 51 -5.66 7.46 -8.37
C THR A 51 -4.56 6.56 -7.83
N LEU A 52 -4.90 5.52 -7.08
CA LEU A 52 -3.95 4.56 -6.53
C LEU A 52 -3.19 3.84 -7.64
N LEU A 53 -3.89 3.25 -8.62
CA LEU A 53 -3.26 2.55 -9.75
C LEU A 53 -2.35 3.47 -10.57
N PHE A 54 -2.76 4.72 -10.78
CA PHE A 54 -1.92 5.71 -11.44
C PHE A 54 -0.64 5.99 -10.66
N LEU A 55 -0.73 6.20 -9.33
CA LEU A 55 0.46 6.35 -8.49
C LEU A 55 1.37 5.12 -8.58
N CYS A 56 0.81 3.91 -8.53
CA CYS A 56 1.56 2.67 -8.67
C CYS A 56 2.35 2.60 -9.99
N SER A 57 1.74 3.07 -11.09
CA SER A 57 2.40 3.13 -12.41
C SER A 57 3.58 4.11 -12.48
N LYS A 58 3.69 5.02 -11.50
CA LYS A 58 4.70 6.09 -11.45
C LYS A 58 5.75 5.87 -10.36
N ILE A 59 5.75 4.73 -9.68
CA ILE A 59 6.73 4.38 -8.64
C ILE A 59 8.16 4.41 -9.20
N GLY A 60 9.05 5.14 -8.51
CA GLY A 60 10.50 5.15 -8.76
C GLY A 60 11.16 3.81 -8.44
N THR A 61 12.32 3.53 -9.03
CA THR A 61 12.99 2.22 -8.88
C THR A 61 13.72 2.03 -7.56
N ASP A 62 13.97 3.10 -6.82
CA ASP A 62 14.98 3.09 -5.75
C ASP A 62 14.38 3.26 -4.34
N ASP A 63 13.27 3.99 -4.20
CA ASP A 63 12.75 4.47 -2.91
C ASP A 63 11.23 4.27 -2.73
N ASN A 64 10.55 3.64 -3.69
CA ASN A 64 9.09 3.48 -3.73
C ASN A 64 8.31 4.82 -3.71
N ILE A 65 8.97 5.93 -4.02
CA ILE A 65 8.39 7.27 -4.04
C ILE A 65 7.97 7.65 -5.46
N ILE A 66 6.85 8.35 -5.56
CA ILE A 66 6.34 9.02 -6.75
C ILE A 66 6.57 10.51 -6.62
N TYR A 67 7.52 11.05 -7.36
CA TYR A 67 7.84 12.47 -7.42
C TYR A 67 6.90 13.24 -8.34
N ILE A 68 5.62 13.33 -7.98
CA ILE A 68 4.59 14.01 -8.78
C ILE A 68 3.75 14.98 -7.95
N LYS A 69 3.42 16.13 -8.55
CA LYS A 69 2.51 17.12 -7.96
C LYS A 69 1.05 16.68 -8.15
N GLN A 70 0.20 16.93 -7.16
CA GLN A 70 -1.22 16.64 -7.24
C GLN A 70 -1.92 17.32 -8.43
N THR A 71 -1.48 18.52 -8.80
CA THR A 71 -1.99 19.24 -9.98
C THR A 71 -1.71 18.50 -11.29
N THR A 72 -0.57 17.80 -11.38
CA THR A 72 -0.24 16.96 -12.53
C THR A 72 -1.14 15.72 -12.54
N ILE A 73 -1.32 15.05 -11.39
CA ILE A 73 -2.22 13.89 -11.27
C ILE A 73 -3.65 14.25 -11.73
N SER A 74 -4.17 15.40 -11.29
CA SER A 74 -5.50 15.90 -11.66
C SER A 74 -5.65 16.06 -13.18
N LYS A 75 -4.63 16.58 -13.85
CA LYS A 75 -4.60 16.73 -15.32
C LYS A 75 -4.54 15.38 -16.02
N GLU A 76 -3.62 14.51 -15.61
CA GLU A 76 -3.40 13.18 -16.21
C GLU A 76 -4.64 12.29 -16.10
N LEU A 77 -5.36 12.36 -14.98
CA LEU A 77 -6.55 11.54 -14.75
C LEU A 77 -7.86 12.20 -15.21
N ASN A 78 -7.79 13.46 -15.68
CA ASN A 78 -8.93 14.32 -15.97
C ASN A 78 -9.94 14.36 -14.80
N LEU A 79 -9.43 14.69 -13.61
CA LEU A 79 -10.21 14.74 -12.36
C LEU A 79 -10.23 16.16 -11.78
N ASP A 80 -11.38 16.56 -11.24
CA ASP A 80 -11.47 17.78 -10.44
C ASP A 80 -10.53 17.73 -9.23
N LYS A 81 -9.90 18.87 -8.93
CA LYS A 81 -8.97 18.99 -7.81
C LYS A 81 -9.61 18.60 -6.48
N SER A 82 -10.89 18.91 -6.27
CA SER A 82 -11.64 18.58 -5.06
C SER A 82 -11.82 17.06 -4.90
N ASN A 83 -12.19 16.37 -5.98
CA ASN A 83 -12.36 14.92 -6.00
C ASN A 83 -11.02 14.21 -5.79
N LEU A 84 -9.96 14.67 -6.44
CA LEU A 84 -8.62 14.12 -6.24
C LEU A 84 -8.12 14.35 -4.79
N SER A 85 -8.34 15.53 -4.22
CA SER A 85 -7.95 15.80 -2.82
C SER A 85 -8.66 14.89 -1.84
N LYS A 86 -9.97 14.65 -2.04
CA LYS A 86 -10.73 13.69 -1.22
C LYS A 86 -10.18 12.27 -1.36
N ALA A 87 -9.93 11.83 -2.60
CA ALA A 87 -9.36 10.52 -2.87
C ALA A 87 -8.00 10.33 -2.19
N ILE A 88 -7.08 11.28 -2.35
CA ILE A 88 -5.76 11.24 -1.69
C ILE A 88 -5.88 11.22 -0.18
N LYS A 89 -6.82 12.00 0.40
CA LYS A 89 -7.06 11.97 1.84
C LYS A 89 -7.51 10.59 2.30
N ASN A 90 -8.45 9.96 1.61
CA ASN A 90 -8.95 8.64 1.99
C ASN A 90 -7.86 7.55 1.81
N LEU A 91 -7.12 7.57 0.70
CA LEU A 91 -5.99 6.65 0.48
C LEU A 91 -4.92 6.77 1.58
N LYS A 92 -4.67 7.99 2.08
CA LYS A 92 -3.79 8.21 3.24
C LYS A 92 -4.38 7.63 4.53
N GLN A 93 -5.66 7.87 4.80
CA GLN A 93 -6.33 7.37 6.01
C GLN A 93 -6.31 5.83 6.08
N LEU A 94 -6.49 5.18 4.93
CA LEU A 94 -6.40 3.72 4.81
C LEU A 94 -4.96 3.18 4.92
N GLY A 95 -3.94 4.04 4.99
CA GLY A 95 -2.53 3.62 5.04
C GLY A 95 -2.00 3.06 3.71
N LEU A 96 -2.66 3.36 2.59
CA LEU A 96 -2.22 2.90 1.26
C LEU A 96 -1.09 3.76 0.69
N ILE A 97 -1.08 5.05 1.06
CA ILE A 97 -0.05 6.03 0.67
C ILE A 97 0.29 6.97 1.82
N VAL A 98 1.49 7.56 1.78
CA VAL A 98 1.85 8.71 2.61
C VAL A 98 2.30 9.88 1.75
N LYS A 99 2.14 11.10 2.27
CA LYS A 99 2.66 12.31 1.62
C LYS A 99 4.13 12.48 2.03
N VAL A 100 5.00 12.69 1.06
CA VAL A 100 6.39 13.09 1.28
C VAL A 100 6.64 14.47 0.69
N THR A 101 7.79 15.09 0.99
CA THR A 101 8.12 16.47 0.59
C THR A 101 7.80 16.74 -0.88
N ASN A 102 8.25 15.88 -1.79
CA ASN A 102 8.14 16.08 -3.23
C ASN A 102 7.18 15.12 -3.94
N GLY A 103 6.28 14.46 -3.19
CA GLY A 103 5.52 13.38 -3.81
C GLY A 103 4.63 12.59 -2.86
N TYR A 104 4.47 11.31 -3.20
CA TYR A 104 3.76 10.31 -2.40
C TYR A 104 4.59 9.05 -2.37
N MET A 105 4.55 8.32 -1.26
CA MET A 105 5.11 6.97 -1.19
C MET A 105 3.95 5.99 -1.10
N ILE A 106 4.04 4.88 -1.84
CA ILE A 106 3.08 3.78 -1.74
C ILE A 106 3.53 2.88 -0.59
N ASN A 107 2.58 2.32 0.16
CA ASN A 107 2.90 1.38 1.22
C ASN A 107 3.74 0.22 0.64
N PRO A 108 4.98 0.00 1.12
CA PRO A 108 5.81 -1.09 0.61
C PRO A 108 5.22 -2.48 0.90
N ASN A 109 4.30 -2.60 1.87
CA ASN A 109 3.53 -3.83 2.11
C ASN A 109 2.42 -4.08 1.08
N LEU A 110 2.09 -3.07 0.25
CA LEU A 110 1.12 -3.19 -0.83
C LEU A 110 1.84 -3.38 -2.17
N ILE A 111 2.75 -2.48 -2.51
CA ILE A 111 3.51 -2.56 -3.76
C ILE A 111 4.92 -2.09 -3.46
N TYR A 112 5.90 -2.89 -3.88
CA TYR A 112 7.30 -2.55 -3.83
C TYR A 112 7.87 -2.54 -5.25
N LYS A 113 8.79 -1.61 -5.54
CA LYS A 113 9.60 -1.64 -6.75
C LYS A 113 11.04 -1.32 -6.38
N GLY A 114 11.92 -2.30 -6.55
CA GLY A 114 13.36 -2.13 -6.30
C GLY A 114 14.11 -3.44 -6.14
N LYS A 115 15.40 -3.34 -5.85
CA LYS A 115 16.28 -4.51 -5.65
C LYS A 115 15.93 -5.22 -4.35
N LYS A 116 16.05 -6.56 -4.32
CA LYS A 116 15.79 -7.41 -3.14
C LYS A 116 16.88 -7.25 -2.06
N GLU A 117 17.03 -6.04 -1.52
CA GLU A 117 17.92 -5.71 -0.43
C GLU A 117 17.08 -5.54 0.84
N MET A 118 17.08 -6.58 1.69
CA MET A 118 16.22 -6.65 2.88
C MET A 118 16.39 -5.45 3.83
N LYS A 119 17.61 -4.92 3.93
CA LYS A 119 17.89 -3.71 4.73
C LYS A 119 17.13 -2.50 4.18
N LYS A 120 17.19 -2.26 2.87
CA LYS A 120 16.47 -1.15 2.23
C LYS A 120 14.96 -1.31 2.35
N ILE A 121 14.46 -2.53 2.17
CA ILE A 121 13.03 -2.85 2.37
C ILE A 121 12.60 -2.43 3.77
N ARG A 122 13.33 -2.86 4.82
CA ARG A 122 13.04 -2.46 6.21
C ARG A 122 13.09 -0.94 6.42
N GLU A 123 14.10 -0.27 5.87
CA GLU A 123 14.22 1.20 5.95
C GLU A 123 13.02 1.90 5.30
N MET A 124 12.52 1.40 4.18
CA MET A 124 11.32 1.94 3.53
C MET A 124 10.05 1.71 4.35
N HIS A 125 9.88 0.53 4.96
CA HIS A 125 8.74 0.28 5.85
C HIS A 125 8.77 1.24 7.04
N GLN A 126 9.91 1.36 7.71
CA GLN A 126 10.07 2.25 8.85
C GLN A 126 9.77 3.71 8.45
N PHE A 127 10.34 4.17 7.34
CA PHE A 127 10.08 5.52 6.85
C PHE A 127 8.60 5.74 6.50
N PHE A 128 7.91 4.75 5.94
CA PHE A 128 6.49 4.84 5.65
C PHE A 128 5.66 4.95 6.93
N GLU A 129 5.93 4.09 7.92
CA GLU A 129 5.28 4.09 9.23
C GLU A 129 5.48 5.42 9.98
N GLU A 130 6.69 5.98 9.95
CA GLU A 130 6.98 7.29 10.55
C GLU A 130 6.19 8.46 9.90
N LYS A 131 5.77 8.31 8.64
CA LYS A 131 4.98 9.31 7.90
C LYS A 131 3.49 9.03 7.90
N MET A 132 3.08 7.85 8.36
CA MET A 132 1.68 7.49 8.49
C MET A 132 1.03 8.29 9.61
N ASP A 133 -0.20 8.70 9.34
CA ASP A 133 -1.10 9.24 10.35
C ASP A 133 -1.99 8.07 10.81
N TYR A 134 -1.41 7.18 11.63
CA TYR A 134 -2.06 5.93 12.03
C TYR A 134 -3.28 6.21 12.91
N ASP A 135 -4.44 5.73 12.47
CA ASP A 135 -5.69 5.75 13.20
C ASP A 135 -6.19 4.30 13.28
N PRO A 136 -6.24 3.67 14.47
CA PRO A 136 -6.62 2.26 14.61
C PRO A 136 -8.04 1.97 14.11
N ASP A 137 -8.90 2.98 14.01
CA ASP A 137 -10.28 2.82 13.54
C ASP A 137 -10.40 2.98 12.01
N LYS A 138 -9.36 3.45 11.32
CA LYS A 138 -9.42 3.83 9.89
C LYS A 138 -8.26 3.31 9.04
N THR A 139 -7.13 3.01 9.65
CA THR A 139 -5.92 2.57 8.96
C THR A 139 -5.85 1.05 8.93
N LEU A 140 -5.53 0.50 7.77
CA LEU A 140 -5.33 -0.94 7.63
C LEU A 140 -4.05 -1.35 8.35
N GLU A 141 -4.12 -2.40 9.17
CA GLU A 141 -2.94 -3.07 9.69
C GLU A 141 -2.36 -3.97 8.58
N PHE A 142 -1.23 -3.55 8.02
CA PHE A 142 -0.51 -4.36 7.04
C PHE A 142 0.43 -5.31 7.79
N GLY A 143 0.07 -6.60 7.86
CA GLY A 143 0.79 -7.64 8.59
C GLY A 143 2.11 -8.11 7.97
N PHE A 144 2.81 -7.26 7.20
CA PHE A 144 4.04 -7.66 6.51
C PHE A 144 5.27 -6.96 7.10
N TYR A 145 6.30 -7.77 7.35
CA TYR A 145 7.63 -7.46 7.91
C TYR A 145 7.80 -7.28 9.44
N GLN A 146 6.85 -7.65 10.30
CA GLN A 146 7.11 -7.67 11.76
C GLN A 146 7.67 -8.99 12.34
N LYS A 147 7.93 -10.03 11.54
CA LYS A 147 8.51 -11.30 12.04
C LYS A 147 9.63 -11.90 11.19
N ILE A 148 10.49 -11.06 10.62
CA ILE A 148 11.84 -11.53 10.26
C ILE A 148 12.75 -11.23 11.46
N ARG A 149 12.56 -12.01 12.53
CA ARG A 149 13.58 -12.24 13.54
C ARG A 149 14.40 -13.45 13.13
#